data_AF-A0A2N0QUJ0-F1
#
_entry.id   AF-A0A2N0QUJ0-F1
#
_cell.length_a   1.000
_cell.length_b   1.000
_cell.length_c   1.000
_cell.angle_alpha   90.00
_cell.angle_beta   90.00
_cell.angle_gamma   90.00
#
_symmetry.space_group_name_H-M   'P 1'
#
loop_
_entity.id
_entity.type
_entity.pdbx_description
1 polymer ?
#
loop_
_entity_poly.entity_id
_entity_poly.type
_entity_poly.pdbx_seq_one_letter_code
_entity_poly.pdbx_strand_id
1 'polypeptide(L)'
;MCTSKKRFTRNEVYNTIQATIACVQKKSKTWILKHKKSDGGLYFDMGFKLDIGKLTINIVKLGGEAIKLQSLIENAFNTGLIAYADIDFLPYPPNTIPPKTEFFNLFLGFKAKPASHINYDLINPIIWHIEYIWCNGDKNLSEYVLKWFAFLVQHPSIIPETILVLRSPPRCGKNIITDFVRKSLFGPELVYSTSDLRKFLENSTVLFKDASL
;
A
#
# COMPACT_ATOMS: atom_id res chain seq x y z
N MET A 1 21.39 8.03 26.85
CA MET A 1 21.42 9.08 25.80
C MET A 1 22.37 8.62 24.71
N CYS A 2 21.83 8.16 23.57
CA CYS A 2 22.66 7.73 22.43
C CYS A 2 22.80 8.92 21.47
N THR A 3 23.74 9.82 21.74
CA THR A 3 24.13 10.85 20.76
C THR A 3 24.96 10.17 19.69
N SER A 4 24.29 9.70 18.64
CA SER A 4 24.96 9.24 17.43
C SER A 4 25.93 10.34 16.96
N LYS A 5 27.24 10.04 16.97
CA LYS A 5 28.31 10.92 16.43
C LYS A 5 28.19 11.14 14.91
N LYS A 6 27.17 10.56 14.27
CA LYS A 6 26.93 10.67 12.84
C LYS A 6 26.43 12.07 12.51
N ARG A 7 27.15 12.74 11.60
CA ARG A 7 26.75 14.04 11.07
C ARG A 7 25.94 13.83 9.80
N PHE A 8 24.88 14.60 9.62
CA PHE A 8 24.00 14.52 8.46
C PHE A 8 23.99 15.85 7.71
N THR A 9 23.77 15.81 6.41
CA THR A 9 23.42 17.00 5.64
C THR A 9 21.96 17.37 5.88
N ARG A 10 21.62 18.64 5.69
CA ARG A 10 20.23 19.11 5.82
C ARG A 10 19.29 18.37 4.86
N ASN A 11 19.73 18.12 3.63
CA ASN A 11 18.90 17.45 2.62
C ASN A 11 18.62 15.99 2.98
N GLU A 12 19.62 15.25 3.47
CA GLU A 12 19.41 13.86 3.93
C GLU A 12 18.34 13.78 5.02
N VAL A 13 18.36 14.72 5.97
CA VAL A 13 17.36 14.76 7.05
C VAL A 13 15.97 15.04 6.51
N TYR A 14 15.78 16.08 5.70
CA TYR A 14 14.46 16.41 5.16
C TYR A 14 13.93 15.34 4.20
N ASN A 15 14.78 14.73 3.38
CA ASN A 15 14.40 13.59 2.54
C ASN A 15 13.93 12.40 3.40
N THR A 16 14.61 12.15 4.52
CA THR A 16 14.21 11.08 5.46
C THR A 16 12.89 11.39 6.14
N ILE A 17 12.68 12.65 6.56
CA ILE A 17 11.42 13.12 7.15
C ILE A 17 10.28 12.93 6.15
N GLN A 18 10.43 13.39 4.90
CA GLN A 18 9.42 13.22 3.85
C GLN A 18 9.11 11.74 3.56
N ALA A 19 10.13 10.88 3.59
CA ALA A 19 9.96 9.46 3.30
C ALA A 19 9.26 8.69 4.41
N THR A 20 9.22 9.22 5.64
CA THR A 20 8.76 8.50 6.83
C THR A 20 7.59 9.15 7.57
N ILE A 21 7.40 10.46 7.44
CA ILE A 21 6.41 11.23 8.20
C ILE A 21 5.55 12.04 7.24
N ALA A 22 4.24 11.95 7.44
CA ALA A 22 3.26 12.84 6.87
C ALA A 22 2.35 13.39 7.96
N CYS A 23 1.67 14.49 7.67
CA CYS A 23 0.76 15.12 8.60
C CYS A 23 -0.44 15.70 7.87
N VAL A 24 -1.63 15.39 8.42
CA VAL A 24 -2.91 15.91 7.96
C VAL A 24 -3.48 16.82 9.03
N GLN A 25 -3.97 18.00 8.63
CA GLN A 25 -4.57 18.97 9.53
C GLN A 25 -6.04 19.20 9.16
N LYS A 26 -6.94 18.55 9.88
CA LYS A 26 -8.39 18.84 9.86
C LYS A 26 -8.77 19.58 11.14
N LYS A 27 -9.79 19.08 11.87
CA LYS A 27 -10.17 19.51 13.22
C LYS A 27 -9.04 19.31 14.23
N SER A 28 -8.30 18.22 14.08
CA SER A 28 -7.09 17.92 14.86
C SER A 28 -5.95 17.52 13.92
N LYS A 29 -4.73 17.70 14.43
CA LYS A 29 -3.52 17.29 13.73
C LYS A 29 -3.36 15.78 13.85
N THR A 30 -3.26 15.09 12.72
CA THR A 30 -2.96 13.66 12.67
C THR A 30 -1.59 13.47 12.04
N TRP A 31 -0.70 12.80 12.75
CA TRP A 31 0.59 12.37 12.26
C TRP A 31 0.48 10.96 11.69
N ILE A 32 1.17 10.74 10.58
CA ILE A 32 1.21 9.46 9.87
C ILE A 32 2.68 9.05 9.79
N LEU A 33 3.01 7.92 10.38
CA LEU A 33 4.36 7.37 10.39
C LEU A 33 4.41 6.11 9.55
N LYS A 34 5.35 6.07 8.62
CA LYS A 34 5.61 4.89 7.79
C LYS A 34 6.60 3.98 8.48
N HIS A 35 6.18 2.76 8.75
CA HIS A 35 6.97 1.72 9.37
C HIS A 35 7.23 0.54 8.43
N LYS A 36 8.27 -0.22 8.74
CA LYS A 36 8.64 -1.45 8.04
C LYS A 36 8.46 -2.65 8.97
N LYS A 37 7.78 -3.69 8.51
CA LYS A 37 7.64 -4.99 9.17
C LYS A 37 8.94 -5.79 9.03
N SER A 38 9.11 -6.83 9.84
CA SER A 38 10.30 -7.70 9.84
C SER A 38 10.54 -8.40 8.49
N ASP A 39 9.57 -9.18 8.03
CA ASP A 39 8.75 -8.80 6.89
C ASP A 39 9.37 -8.28 5.58
N GLY A 40 9.77 -7.01 5.62
CA GLY A 40 9.95 -6.18 4.44
C GLY A 40 8.70 -5.36 4.06
N GLY A 41 7.49 -5.77 4.49
CA GLY A 41 6.24 -5.06 4.27
C GLY A 41 6.21 -3.69 4.94
N LEU A 42 5.35 -2.81 4.46
CA LEU A 42 5.22 -1.44 4.95
C LEU A 42 3.81 -1.24 5.53
N TYR A 43 3.71 -0.46 6.59
CA TYR A 43 2.43 -0.05 7.16
C TYR A 43 2.51 1.38 7.68
N PHE A 44 1.34 1.97 7.92
CA PHE A 44 1.21 3.30 8.50
C PHE A 44 0.67 3.19 9.91
N ASP A 45 1.34 3.86 10.84
CA ASP A 45 0.80 4.18 12.16
C ASP A 45 0.27 5.61 12.15
N MET A 46 -0.85 5.84 12.83
CA MET A 46 -1.54 7.14 12.81
C MET A 46 -1.92 7.56 14.22
N GLY A 47 -1.64 8.82 14.55
CA GLY A 47 -1.95 9.33 15.88
C GLY A 47 -1.96 10.85 15.99
N PHE A 48 -2.64 11.36 17.01
CA PHE A 48 -2.71 12.80 17.28
C PHE A 48 -1.42 13.36 17.90
N LYS A 49 -0.57 12.49 18.44
CA LYS A 49 0.71 12.84 19.06
C LYS A 49 1.83 12.17 18.31
N LEU A 50 2.91 12.92 18.10
CA LEU A 50 4.14 12.44 17.52
C LEU A 50 5.13 12.14 18.64
N ASP A 51 5.29 10.86 19.00
CA ASP A 51 6.28 10.45 20.01
C ASP A 51 7.60 10.05 19.35
N ILE A 52 8.51 11.02 19.24
CA ILE A 52 9.87 10.82 18.70
C ILE A 52 10.91 10.93 19.84
N GLY A 53 10.48 11.09 21.09
CA GLY A 53 11.36 11.35 22.22
C GLY A 53 12.22 12.62 22.06
N LYS A 54 13.17 12.81 22.98
CA LYS A 54 14.11 13.95 22.96
C LYS A 54 15.31 13.70 22.04
N LEU A 55 15.05 13.33 20.79
CA LEU A 55 16.10 13.08 19.79
C LEU A 55 16.70 14.38 19.25
N THR A 56 18.03 14.45 19.24
CA THR A 56 18.81 15.53 18.61
C THR A 56 19.71 14.97 17.51
N ILE A 57 19.93 15.76 16.47
CA ILE A 57 20.78 15.41 15.33
C ILE A 57 21.78 16.54 15.03
N ASN A 58 22.96 16.18 14.54
CA ASN A 58 24.02 17.13 14.20
C ASN A 58 24.05 17.38 12.69
N ILE A 59 23.86 18.63 12.25
CA ILE A 59 23.80 18.99 10.82
C ILE A 59 25.09 19.67 10.37
N VAL A 60 25.74 19.13 9.33
CA VAL A 60 27.05 19.59 8.82
C VAL A 60 27.05 21.08 8.43
N LYS A 61 25.99 21.56 7.76
CA LYS A 61 25.87 22.96 7.31
C LYS A 61 25.83 23.98 8.45
N LEU A 62 25.51 23.55 9.67
CA LEU A 62 25.44 24.39 10.86
C LEU A 62 26.64 24.13 11.78
N GLY A 63 27.82 23.89 11.20
CA GLY A 63 29.03 23.58 11.98
C GLY A 63 28.95 22.27 12.78
N GLY A 64 27.93 21.43 12.55
CA GLY A 64 27.68 20.23 13.36
C GLY A 64 26.90 20.51 14.66
N GLU A 65 26.25 21.67 14.79
CA GLU A 65 25.38 21.97 15.93
C GLU A 65 24.23 20.97 16.06
N ALA A 66 23.93 20.63 17.32
CA ALA A 66 22.85 19.71 17.67
C ALA A 66 21.50 20.44 17.62
N ILE A 67 20.59 19.93 16.80
CA ILE A 67 19.22 20.46 16.67
C ILE A 67 18.22 19.39 17.08
N LYS A 68 17.12 19.80 17.71
CA LYS A 68 16.01 18.91 18.04
C LYS A 68 15.34 18.41 16.75
N LEU A 69 15.17 17.11 16.60
CA LEU A 69 14.50 16.55 15.41
C LEU A 69 13.06 17.06 15.27
N GLN A 70 12.37 17.24 16.40
CA GLN A 70 11.02 17.77 16.44
C GLN A 70 10.89 19.14 15.76
N SER A 71 11.83 20.06 15.96
CA SER A 71 11.74 21.39 15.33
C SER A 71 11.92 21.33 13.80
N LEU A 72 12.70 20.38 13.30
CA LEU A 72 12.86 20.15 11.86
C LEU A 72 11.59 19.57 11.24
N ILE A 73 10.90 18.68 11.95
CA ILE A 73 9.62 18.11 11.50
C ILE A 73 8.52 19.16 11.52
N GLU A 74 8.45 19.98 12.58
CA GLU A 74 7.52 21.10 12.64
C GLU A 74 7.77 22.11 11.52
N ASN A 75 9.04 22.42 11.24
CA ASN A 75 9.39 23.26 10.09
C ASN A 75 8.97 22.62 8.76
N ALA A 76 9.24 21.32 8.56
CA ALA A 76 8.80 20.59 7.36
C ALA A 76 7.28 20.67 7.17
N PHE A 77 6.51 20.53 8.26
CA PHE A 77 5.06 20.68 8.22
C PHE A 77 4.64 22.09 7.83
N ASN A 78 5.19 23.12 8.50
CA ASN A 78 4.83 24.52 8.25
C ASN A 78 5.20 25.00 6.84
N THR A 79 6.25 24.43 6.22
CA THR A 79 6.62 24.72 4.83
C THR A 79 5.84 23.90 3.80
N GLY A 80 4.87 23.08 4.23
CA GLY A 80 4.07 22.23 3.34
C GLY A 80 4.79 20.99 2.83
N LEU A 81 5.96 20.66 3.38
CA LEU A 81 6.81 19.57 2.88
C LEU A 81 6.26 18.17 3.17
N ILE A 82 5.55 18.07 4.29
CA ILE A 82 4.91 16.85 4.78
C ILE A 82 3.43 17.08 5.13
N ALA A 83 2.86 18.21 4.70
CA ALA A 83 1.48 18.57 4.98
C ALA A 83 0.57 18.09 3.84
N TYR A 84 -0.53 17.47 4.20
CA TYR A 84 -1.56 16.96 3.29
C TYR A 84 -2.94 17.43 3.76
N ALA A 85 -3.86 17.62 2.82
CA ALA A 85 -5.23 18.04 3.09
C ALA A 85 -6.04 16.93 3.78
N ASP A 86 -5.86 15.68 3.34
CA ASP A 86 -6.53 14.50 3.88
C ASP A 86 -5.71 13.22 3.63
N ILE A 87 -6.20 12.09 4.14
CA ILE A 87 -5.75 10.74 3.82
C ILE A 87 -6.74 10.14 2.83
N ASP A 88 -6.23 9.51 1.78
CA ASP A 88 -7.07 8.80 0.81
C ASP A 88 -6.37 7.53 0.29
N PHE A 89 -7.15 6.57 -0.21
CA PHE A 89 -6.64 5.39 -0.90
C PHE A 89 -6.74 5.61 -2.40
N LEU A 90 -5.63 6.06 -3.00
CA LEU A 90 -5.57 6.45 -4.41
C LEU A 90 -4.73 5.45 -5.20
N PRO A 91 -5.27 4.28 -5.57
CA PRO A 91 -4.50 3.28 -6.27
C PRO A 91 -4.19 3.74 -7.69
N TYR A 92 -3.00 3.37 -8.17
CA TYR A 92 -2.50 3.74 -9.48
C TYR A 92 -1.88 2.53 -10.19
N PRO A 93 -1.96 2.45 -11.53
CA PRO A 93 -1.45 1.31 -12.28
C PRO A 93 0.06 1.13 -12.08
N PRO A 94 0.59 -0.09 -12.24
CA PRO A 94 2.03 -0.29 -12.18
C PRO A 94 2.74 0.51 -13.30
N ASN A 95 4.00 0.90 -13.07
CA ASN A 95 4.81 1.75 -13.96
C ASN A 95 4.29 3.18 -14.20
N THR A 96 3.29 3.63 -13.45
CA THR A 96 2.89 5.05 -13.47
C THR A 96 3.55 5.79 -12.32
N ILE A 97 3.77 7.09 -12.52
CA ILE A 97 4.18 7.97 -11.41
C ILE A 97 2.96 8.09 -10.49
N PRO A 98 3.12 7.91 -9.16
CA PRO A 98 2.03 8.12 -8.22
C PRO A 98 1.41 9.50 -8.45
N PRO A 99 0.06 9.62 -8.44
CA PRO A 99 -0.59 10.89 -8.71
C PRO A 99 -0.12 11.93 -7.68
N LYS A 100 0.30 13.10 -8.17
CA LYS A 100 0.58 14.24 -7.29
C LYS A 100 -0.76 14.81 -6.86
N THR A 101 -1.05 14.68 -5.57
CA THR A 101 -2.30 15.18 -4.98
C THR A 101 -1.99 15.89 -3.67
N GLU A 102 -2.96 16.66 -3.19
CA GLU A 102 -2.93 17.22 -1.84
C GLU A 102 -3.24 16.17 -0.76
N PHE A 103 -3.63 14.96 -1.15
CA PHE A 103 -3.97 13.86 -0.24
C PHE A 103 -2.78 12.94 0.02
N PHE A 104 -2.68 12.45 1.24
CA PHE A 104 -1.73 11.41 1.60
C PHE A 104 -2.26 10.06 1.12
N ASN A 105 -1.59 9.49 0.12
CA ASN A 105 -1.99 8.24 -0.49
C ASN A 105 -1.59 7.02 0.36
N LEU A 106 -2.58 6.23 0.79
CA LEU A 106 -2.37 4.97 1.50
C LEU A 106 -1.91 3.82 0.59
N PHE A 107 -2.16 3.92 -0.72
CA PHE A 107 -1.72 2.91 -1.66
C PHE A 107 -0.22 3.05 -1.95
N LEU A 108 0.56 2.07 -1.51
CA LEU A 108 2.02 2.02 -1.70
C LEU A 108 2.47 1.38 -3.02
N GLY A 109 1.52 1.08 -3.91
CA GLY A 109 1.77 0.31 -5.13
C GLY A 109 1.60 -1.19 -4.95
N PHE A 110 1.58 -1.89 -6.09
CA PHE A 110 1.57 -3.34 -6.13
C PHE A 110 2.88 -3.94 -5.62
N LYS A 111 2.78 -5.13 -5.02
CA LYS A 111 3.93 -5.95 -4.64
C LYS A 111 4.67 -6.46 -5.88
N ALA A 112 3.94 -6.92 -6.90
CA ALA A 112 4.53 -7.24 -8.18
C ALA A 112 5.08 -5.99 -8.88
N LYS A 113 6.18 -6.17 -9.59
CA LYS A 113 6.72 -5.17 -10.52
C LYS A 113 6.59 -5.70 -11.95
N PRO A 114 6.30 -4.85 -12.93
CA PRO A 114 6.25 -5.28 -14.31
C PRO A 114 7.58 -5.91 -14.75
N ALA A 115 7.49 -7.04 -15.42
CA ALA A 115 8.64 -7.70 -16.00
C ALA A 115 9.06 -6.98 -17.28
N SER A 116 10.37 -6.96 -17.57
CA SER A 116 10.89 -6.43 -18.83
C SER A 116 10.52 -7.31 -20.03
N HIS A 117 10.35 -8.62 -19.80
CA HIS A 117 9.98 -9.61 -20.80
C HIS A 117 9.01 -10.61 -20.18
N ILE A 118 8.10 -11.15 -21.00
CA ILE A 118 7.17 -12.20 -20.56
C ILE A 118 7.92 -13.53 -20.52
N ASN A 119 7.95 -14.16 -19.34
CA ASN A 119 8.42 -15.53 -19.19
C ASN A 119 7.24 -16.50 -19.35
N TYR A 120 7.12 -17.08 -20.54
CA TYR A 120 6.04 -18.03 -20.88
C TYR A 120 6.05 -19.29 -20.02
N ASP A 121 7.20 -19.77 -19.56
CA ASP A 121 7.29 -20.94 -18.68
C ASP A 121 6.64 -20.68 -17.30
N LEU A 122 6.63 -19.43 -16.86
CA LEU A 122 5.98 -19.04 -15.60
C LEU A 122 4.50 -18.71 -15.77
N ILE A 123 4.11 -18.03 -16.86
CA ILE A 123 2.72 -17.60 -17.05
C ILE A 123 1.83 -18.68 -17.66
N ASN A 124 2.35 -19.57 -18.51
CA ASN A 124 1.54 -20.61 -19.16
C ASN A 124 0.86 -21.55 -18.15
N PRO A 125 1.51 -22.01 -17.06
CA PRO A 125 0.84 -22.82 -16.04
C PRO A 125 -0.33 -22.08 -15.36
N ILE A 126 -0.22 -20.75 -15.17
CA ILE A 126 -1.29 -19.93 -14.58
C ILE A 126 -2.47 -19.83 -15.55
N ILE A 127 -2.20 -19.52 -16.82
CA ILE A 127 -3.23 -19.43 -17.86
C ILE A 127 -3.91 -20.78 -18.04
N TRP A 128 -3.14 -21.87 -18.13
CA TRP A 128 -3.66 -23.23 -18.24
C TRP A 128 -4.56 -23.58 -17.06
N HIS A 129 -4.16 -23.25 -15.84
CA HIS A 129 -4.99 -23.53 -14.65
C HIS A 129 -6.31 -22.76 -14.69
N ILE A 130 -6.30 -21.49 -15.11
CA ILE A 130 -7.54 -20.72 -15.27
C ILE A 130 -8.43 -21.35 -16.35
N GLU A 131 -7.87 -21.70 -17.51
CA GLU A 131 -8.65 -22.26 -18.63
C GLU A 131 -9.23 -23.63 -18.30
N TYR A 132 -8.40 -24.57 -17.89
CA TYR A 132 -8.80 -25.97 -17.77
C TYR A 132 -9.34 -26.34 -16.38
N ILE A 133 -8.90 -25.68 -15.31
CA ILE A 133 -9.34 -26.00 -13.94
C ILE A 133 -10.47 -25.09 -13.47
N TRP A 134 -10.39 -23.77 -13.70
CA TRP A 134 -11.48 -22.86 -13.31
C TRP A 134 -12.62 -22.84 -14.33
N CYS A 135 -12.28 -22.81 -15.62
CA CYS A 135 -13.24 -22.61 -16.70
C CYS A 135 -13.63 -23.89 -17.44
N ASN A 136 -13.08 -25.06 -17.05
CA ASN A 136 -13.37 -26.36 -17.65
C ASN A 136 -13.20 -26.37 -19.19
N GLY A 137 -12.19 -25.65 -19.70
CA GLY A 137 -11.90 -25.52 -21.12
C GLY A 137 -12.76 -24.50 -21.88
N ASP A 138 -13.67 -23.78 -21.22
CA ASP A 138 -14.42 -22.68 -21.83
C ASP A 138 -13.49 -21.48 -22.06
N LYS A 139 -13.15 -21.27 -23.35
CA LYS A 139 -12.25 -20.19 -23.78
C LYS A 139 -12.83 -18.79 -23.60
N ASN A 140 -14.14 -18.63 -23.74
CA ASN A 140 -14.77 -17.32 -23.57
C ASN A 140 -14.76 -16.92 -22.09
N LEU A 141 -15.07 -17.88 -21.21
CA LEU A 141 -15.02 -17.66 -19.77
C LEU A 141 -13.58 -17.44 -19.28
N SER A 142 -12.61 -18.20 -19.79
CA SER A 142 -11.21 -18.02 -19.41
C SER A 142 -10.66 -16.67 -19.86
N GLU A 143 -11.00 -16.22 -21.07
CA GLU A 143 -10.64 -14.88 -21.56
C GLU A 143 -11.27 -13.78 -20.69
N TYR A 144 -12.54 -13.92 -20.30
CA TYR A 144 -13.19 -12.99 -19.38
C TYR A 144 -12.45 -12.91 -18.04
N VAL A 145 -12.12 -14.06 -17.43
CA VAL A 145 -11.39 -14.10 -16.15
C VAL A 145 -10.02 -13.44 -16.25
N LEU A 146 -9.27 -13.69 -17.34
CA LEU A 146 -7.97 -13.05 -17.56
C LEU A 146 -8.10 -11.53 -17.74
N LYS A 147 -9.08 -11.07 -18.52
CA LYS A 147 -9.39 -9.64 -18.68
C LYS A 147 -9.81 -9.00 -17.36
N TRP A 148 -10.57 -9.72 -16.53
CA TRP A 148 -10.99 -9.26 -15.22
C TRP A 148 -9.78 -9.00 -14.30
N PHE A 149 -8.81 -9.93 -14.25
CA PHE A 149 -7.56 -9.70 -13.51
C PHE A 149 -6.71 -8.57 -14.10
N ALA A 150 -6.63 -8.48 -15.43
CA ALA A 150 -5.91 -7.39 -16.10
C ALA A 150 -6.53 -6.03 -15.75
N PHE A 151 -7.86 -5.93 -15.75
CA PHE A 151 -8.60 -4.72 -15.39
C PHE A 151 -8.27 -4.24 -13.98
N LEU A 152 -8.24 -5.13 -12.99
CA LEU A 152 -7.86 -4.78 -11.60
C LEU A 152 -6.47 -4.13 -11.49
N VAL A 153 -5.53 -4.50 -12.36
CA VAL A 153 -4.16 -3.99 -12.33
C VAL A 153 -4.01 -2.73 -13.17
N GLN A 154 -4.67 -2.68 -14.33
CA GLN A 154 -4.59 -1.57 -15.28
C GLN A 154 -5.45 -0.38 -14.87
N HIS A 155 -6.55 -0.62 -14.16
CA HIS A 155 -7.52 0.39 -13.73
C HIS A 155 -7.85 0.24 -12.23
N PRO A 156 -6.87 0.29 -11.33
CA PRO A 156 -7.09 -0.07 -9.92
C PRO A 156 -7.92 0.96 -9.15
N SER A 157 -8.12 2.16 -9.71
CA SER A 157 -9.03 3.19 -9.18
C SER A 157 -10.50 2.95 -9.57
N ILE A 158 -10.78 1.96 -10.42
CA ILE A 158 -12.14 1.63 -10.86
C ILE A 158 -12.54 0.31 -10.21
N ILE A 159 -13.68 0.33 -9.52
CA ILE A 159 -14.28 -0.88 -8.96
C ILE A 159 -14.90 -1.66 -10.13
N PRO A 160 -14.58 -2.96 -10.31
CA PRO A 160 -15.05 -3.74 -11.46
C PRO A 160 -16.56 -4.07 -11.45
N GLU A 161 -17.28 -3.72 -10.37
CA GLU A 161 -18.73 -3.95 -10.15
C GLU A 161 -19.20 -5.41 -10.40
N THR A 162 -18.25 -6.34 -10.42
CA THR A 162 -18.45 -7.76 -10.73
C THR A 162 -17.59 -8.60 -9.80
N ILE A 163 -18.07 -9.80 -9.47
CA ILE A 163 -17.40 -10.73 -8.55
C ILE A 163 -17.28 -12.10 -9.23
N LEU A 164 -16.10 -12.71 -9.15
CA LEU A 164 -15.88 -14.10 -9.58
C LEU A 164 -16.24 -15.06 -8.44
N VAL A 165 -17.15 -16.01 -8.70
CA VAL A 165 -17.56 -17.03 -7.73
C VAL A 165 -17.04 -18.41 -8.18
N LEU A 166 -16.15 -19.00 -7.40
CA LEU A 166 -15.59 -20.32 -7.67
C LEU A 166 -16.19 -21.36 -6.71
N ARG A 167 -17.02 -22.26 -7.25
CA ARG A 167 -17.66 -23.33 -6.48
C ARG A 167 -17.12 -24.69 -6.91
N SER A 168 -16.50 -25.38 -5.97
CA SER A 168 -15.99 -26.75 -6.17
C SER A 168 -15.88 -27.48 -4.83
N PRO A 169 -15.75 -28.82 -4.83
CA PRO A 169 -15.26 -29.56 -3.67
C PRO A 169 -13.90 -29.02 -3.16
N PRO A 170 -13.52 -29.31 -1.92
CA PRO A 170 -12.18 -29.03 -1.41
C PRO A 170 -11.10 -29.67 -2.31
N ARG A 171 -9.91 -29.05 -2.36
CA ARG A 171 -8.72 -29.56 -3.07
C ARG A 171 -8.79 -29.61 -4.61
N CYS A 172 -9.79 -29.00 -5.26
CA CYS A 172 -9.82 -28.84 -6.72
C CYS A 172 -8.96 -27.66 -7.28
N GLY A 173 -8.04 -27.11 -6.49
CA GLY A 173 -7.16 -26.03 -6.96
C GLY A 173 -7.79 -24.62 -7.06
N LYS A 174 -9.02 -24.41 -6.55
CA LYS A 174 -9.67 -23.07 -6.56
C LYS A 174 -8.84 -21.96 -5.89
N ASN A 175 -8.03 -22.30 -4.89
CA ASN A 175 -7.25 -21.30 -4.15
C ASN A 175 -5.87 -21.00 -4.78
N ILE A 176 -5.43 -21.75 -5.80
CA ILE A 176 -4.06 -21.62 -6.34
C ILE A 176 -3.84 -20.22 -6.92
N ILE A 177 -4.74 -19.77 -7.79
CA ILE A 177 -4.63 -18.45 -8.41
C ILE A 177 -4.97 -17.33 -7.42
N THR A 178 -5.96 -17.51 -6.53
CA THR A 178 -6.29 -16.48 -5.53
C THR A 178 -5.15 -16.25 -4.56
N ASP A 179 -4.45 -17.31 -4.14
CA ASP A 179 -3.25 -17.21 -3.31
C ASP A 179 -2.09 -16.55 -4.04
N PHE A 180 -1.89 -16.89 -5.32
CA PHE A 180 -0.88 -16.23 -6.16
C PHE A 180 -1.16 -14.71 -6.26
N VAL A 181 -2.38 -14.33 -6.59
CA VAL A 181 -2.82 -12.93 -6.69
C VAL A 181 -2.62 -12.20 -5.35
N ARG A 182 -3.04 -12.82 -4.24
CA ARG A 182 -2.85 -12.24 -2.90
C ARG A 182 -1.38 -12.09 -2.52
N LYS A 183 -0.58 -13.14 -2.67
CA LYS A 183 0.79 -13.19 -2.13
C LYS A 183 1.80 -12.48 -3.02
N SER A 184 1.60 -12.51 -4.33
CA SER A 184 2.58 -12.08 -5.33
C SER A 184 2.19 -10.80 -6.05
N LEU A 185 0.91 -10.59 -6.38
CA LEU A 185 0.46 -9.42 -7.13
C LEU A 185 0.19 -8.21 -6.21
N PHE A 186 -0.82 -8.32 -5.34
CA PHE A 186 -1.23 -7.23 -4.45
C PHE A 186 -0.38 -7.16 -3.19
N GLY A 187 -0.12 -8.33 -2.57
CA GLY A 187 0.41 -8.42 -1.22
C GLY A 187 -0.71 -8.63 -0.18
N PRO A 188 -0.39 -9.24 0.98
CA PRO A 188 -1.38 -9.60 1.99
C PRO A 188 -2.06 -8.39 2.63
N GLU A 189 -1.46 -7.21 2.52
CA GLU A 189 -1.94 -5.95 3.10
C GLU A 189 -3.16 -5.38 2.36
N LEU A 190 -3.32 -5.74 1.08
CA LEU A 190 -4.38 -5.20 0.21
C LEU A 190 -5.50 -6.22 -0.06
N VAL A 191 -5.34 -7.47 0.40
CA VAL A 191 -6.30 -8.55 0.12
C VAL A 191 -6.72 -9.23 1.42
N TYR A 192 -7.99 -9.07 1.75
CA TYR A 192 -8.64 -9.77 2.85
C TYR A 192 -9.07 -11.17 2.43
N SER A 193 -8.83 -12.17 3.29
CA SER A 193 -9.26 -13.54 3.09
C SER A 193 -9.70 -14.13 4.42
N THR A 194 -10.88 -14.76 4.45
CA THR A 194 -11.44 -15.42 5.63
C THR A 194 -12.19 -16.68 5.21
N SER A 195 -12.14 -17.71 6.04
CA SER A 195 -13.03 -18.88 5.96
C SER A 195 -14.30 -18.70 6.81
N ASP A 196 -14.35 -17.64 7.63
CA ASP A 196 -15.47 -17.32 8.51
C ASP A 196 -16.23 -16.11 7.96
N LEU A 197 -17.46 -16.34 7.52
CA LEU A 197 -18.34 -15.31 7.00
C LEU A 197 -18.69 -14.25 8.06
N ARG A 198 -18.73 -14.61 9.34
CA ARG A 198 -19.03 -13.65 10.42
C ARG A 198 -17.95 -12.58 10.51
N LYS A 199 -16.68 -12.97 10.39
CA LYS A 199 -15.55 -12.04 10.36
C LYS A 199 -15.62 -11.10 9.15
N PHE A 200 -16.13 -11.57 8.02
CA PHE A 200 -16.35 -10.69 6.87
C PHE A 200 -17.40 -9.62 7.19
N LEU A 201 -18.54 -10.01 7.77
CA LEU A 201 -19.62 -9.08 8.13
C LEU A 201 -19.18 -8.07 9.20
N GLU A 202 -18.48 -8.52 10.23
CA GLU A 202 -17.92 -7.64 11.28
C GLU A 202 -16.95 -6.60 10.72
N ASN A 203 -16.03 -7.01 9.83
CA ASN A 203 -15.06 -6.09 9.23
C ASN A 203 -15.69 -5.20 8.14
N SER A 204 -16.68 -5.69 7.41
CA SER A 204 -17.37 -4.92 6.36
C SER A 204 -18.32 -3.86 6.93
N THR A 205 -18.87 -4.05 8.13
CA THR A 205 -19.76 -3.06 8.78
C THR A 205 -19.00 -1.76 9.11
N VAL A 206 -17.67 -1.81 9.24
CA VAL A 206 -16.82 -0.61 9.36
C VAL A 206 -16.61 0.07 8.00
N LEU A 207 -16.63 -0.67 6.89
CA LEU A 207 -16.45 -0.16 5.52
C LEU A 207 -17.76 0.38 4.90
N PHE A 208 -18.92 -0.17 5.27
CA PHE A 208 -20.23 0.25 4.72
C PHE A 208 -20.93 1.35 5.52
N LYS A 209 -20.38 1.79 6.66
CA LYS A 209 -20.96 2.91 7.43
C LYS A 209 -20.88 4.25 6.71
N ASP A 210 -20.00 4.41 5.73
CA ASP A 210 -19.88 5.62 4.92
C ASP A 210 -20.57 5.52 3.53
N ALA A 211 -21.30 4.42 3.27
CA ALA A 211 -22.08 4.21 2.05
C ALA A 211 -23.58 4.16 2.33
N SER A 212 -24.07 5.01 3.24
CA SER A 212 -25.50 5.26 3.44
C SER A 212 -25.85 6.60 2.81
N LEU A 213 -26.80 6.57 1.86
CA LEU A 213 -27.46 7.70 1.21
C LEU A 213 -27.83 8.85 2.16
#